data_AF-B0DPP3-F1
#
_entry.id   AF-B0DPP3-F1
#
_cell.length_a   1.000
_cell.length_b   1.000
_cell.length_c   1.000
_cell.angle_alpha   90.00
_cell.angle_beta   90.00
_cell.angle_gamma   90.00
#
_symmetry.space_group_name_H-M   'P 1'
#
loop_
_entity.id
_entity.type
_entity.pdbx_description
1 polymer ?
#
loop_
_entity_poly.entity_id
_entity_poly.type
_entity_poly.pdbx_seq_one_letter_code
_entity_poly.pdbx_strand_id
1 'polypeptide(L)'
;MSHKWTANAYGELSEQAMRATCSEIKIYPWTISHDNVNIPLRVFSQQLNNQSHFISGCTATVWILLHFRVSQATSVFSFDDVMYGEPDVDACIESQHQYHILWILLDCPEFSDYPHHDDPLLAAPPPVHELEAGLENATKQFILGTCPIEEASYEGTLKVMEEWFKQLHLDSEDEKMKTGLKLIIAWISDQLMIERLRGLWKYRHEDHNAFDRMDFMIPIFGWFHLIMALANSLHKQYLGMSAGIGGLQHAFDSVK
;
A
#
# COMPACT_ATOMS: atom_id res chain seq x y z
N MET A 1 18.48 6.42 -32.32
CA MET A 1 18.41 5.41 -31.24
C MET A 1 17.69 4.18 -31.78
N SER A 2 18.22 2.98 -31.60
CA SER A 2 17.55 1.74 -32.04
C SER A 2 16.71 1.16 -30.91
N HIS A 3 15.65 0.43 -31.25
CA HIS A 3 14.84 -0.30 -30.27
C HIS A 3 15.69 -1.21 -29.38
N LYS A 4 16.69 -1.89 -29.96
CA LYS A 4 17.64 -2.74 -29.23
C LYS A 4 18.43 -1.96 -28.17
N TRP A 5 18.93 -0.77 -28.52
CA TRP A 5 19.68 0.05 -27.56
C TRP A 5 18.78 0.49 -26.40
N THR A 6 17.56 0.96 -26.69
CA THR A 6 16.59 1.36 -25.67
C THR A 6 16.19 0.19 -24.77
N ALA A 7 15.90 -0.98 -25.34
CA ALA A 7 15.55 -2.18 -24.58
C ALA A 7 16.70 -2.64 -23.66
N ASN A 8 17.94 -2.60 -24.16
CA ASN A 8 19.12 -2.94 -23.35
C ASN A 8 19.31 -1.94 -22.21
N ALA A 9 19.19 -0.63 -22.48
CA ALA A 9 19.32 0.40 -21.45
C ALA A 9 18.26 0.24 -20.34
N TYR A 10 17.00 -0.07 -20.70
CA TYR A 10 15.97 -0.38 -19.71
C TYR A 10 16.26 -1.66 -18.92
N GLY A 11 16.80 -2.69 -19.58
CA GLY A 11 17.22 -3.92 -18.91
C GLY A 11 18.29 -3.64 -17.85
N GLU A 12 19.34 -2.90 -18.21
CA GLU A 12 20.43 -2.54 -17.29
C GLU A 12 19.92 -1.70 -16.09
N LEU A 13 19.04 -0.72 -16.34
CA LEU A 13 18.42 0.08 -15.28
C LEU A 13 17.57 -0.78 -14.34
N SER A 14 16.80 -1.73 -14.89
CA SER A 14 15.98 -2.65 -14.11
C SER A 14 16.85 -3.56 -13.23
N GLU A 15 17.91 -4.15 -13.78
CA GLU A 15 18.86 -4.97 -13.03
C GLU A 15 19.59 -4.18 -11.94
N GLN A 16 19.92 -2.92 -12.20
CA GLN A 16 20.53 -2.04 -11.20
C GLN A 16 19.55 -1.70 -10.09
N ALA A 17 18.29 -1.38 -10.43
CA ALA A 17 17.24 -1.10 -9.47
C ALA A 17 16.98 -2.31 -8.56
N MET A 18 16.85 -3.51 -9.13
CA MET A 18 16.65 -4.74 -8.36
C MET A 18 17.82 -5.05 -7.42
N ARG A 19 19.06 -4.86 -7.87
CA ARG A 19 20.25 -4.99 -7.00
C ARG A 19 20.22 -3.99 -5.85
N ALA A 20 19.82 -2.75 -6.12
CA ALA A 20 19.66 -1.73 -5.08
C ALA A 20 18.59 -2.15 -4.07
N THR A 21 17.41 -2.58 -4.52
CA THR A 21 16.33 -3.09 -3.66
C THR A 21 16.84 -4.19 -2.73
N CYS A 22 17.49 -5.22 -3.30
CA CYS A 22 18.00 -6.36 -2.53
C CYS A 22 19.08 -5.97 -1.50
N SER A 23 19.82 -4.89 -1.76
CA SER A 23 20.79 -4.36 -0.80
C SER A 23 20.13 -3.57 0.33
N GLU A 24 19.11 -2.77 0.01
CA GLU A 24 18.42 -1.89 0.98
C GLU A 24 17.55 -2.69 1.96
N ILE A 25 16.82 -3.72 1.49
CA ILE A 25 15.97 -4.56 2.34
C ILE A 25 16.75 -5.36 3.40
N LYS A 26 18.07 -5.52 3.21
CA LYS A 26 18.95 -6.19 4.18
C LYS A 26 19.38 -5.27 5.31
N ILE A 27 19.29 -3.96 5.09
CA ILE A 27 19.77 -2.92 6.01
C ILE A 27 18.60 -2.26 6.72
N TYR A 28 17.53 -1.97 5.99
CA TYR A 28 16.40 -1.18 6.47
C TYR A 28 15.11 -2.00 6.56
N PRO A 29 14.21 -1.66 7.50
CA PRO A 29 12.85 -2.16 7.47
C PRO A 29 12.16 -1.77 6.16
N TRP A 30 11.32 -2.67 5.67
CA TRP A 30 10.64 -2.48 4.41
C TRP A 30 9.22 -3.06 4.45
N THR A 31 8.38 -2.55 3.57
CA THR A 31 7.03 -3.03 3.34
C THR A 31 6.84 -3.36 1.87
N ILE A 32 5.85 -4.18 1.55
CA ILE A 32 5.53 -4.53 0.18
C ILE A 32 4.06 -4.27 -0.08
N SER A 33 3.77 -3.70 -1.24
CA SER A 33 2.43 -3.61 -1.78
C SER A 33 2.38 -4.29 -3.13
N HIS A 34 1.37 -5.11 -3.40
CA HIS A 34 1.18 -5.68 -4.73
C HIS A 34 -0.27 -5.61 -5.18
N ASP A 35 -0.43 -5.58 -6.50
CA ASP A 35 -1.73 -5.57 -7.15
C ASP A 35 -1.64 -6.25 -8.54
N ASN A 36 -2.81 -6.53 -9.11
CA ASN A 36 -2.96 -7.14 -10.40
C ASN A 36 -2.62 -6.18 -11.54
N VAL A 37 -1.96 -6.71 -12.56
CA VAL A 37 -1.68 -6.03 -13.83
C VAL A 37 -2.44 -6.76 -14.93
N ASN A 38 -3.41 -6.06 -15.50
CA ASN A 38 -4.32 -6.61 -16.49
C ASN A 38 -4.10 -5.95 -17.85
N ILE A 39 -3.52 -6.68 -18.80
CA ILE A 39 -3.12 -6.15 -20.11
C ILE A 39 -3.98 -6.79 -21.21
N PRO A 40 -4.97 -6.06 -21.78
CA PRO A 40 -5.73 -6.53 -22.92
C PRO A 40 -4.92 -6.35 -24.21
N LEU A 41 -4.49 -7.45 -24.83
CA LEU A 41 -3.86 -7.44 -26.14
C LEU A 41 -4.93 -7.66 -27.20
N ARG A 42 -5.24 -6.58 -27.93
CA ARG A 42 -6.24 -6.57 -28.99
C ARG A 42 -5.56 -6.65 -30.35
N VAL A 43 -6.04 -7.56 -31.19
CA VAL A 43 -5.61 -7.66 -32.58
C VAL A 43 -6.67 -7.04 -33.48
N PHE A 44 -6.24 -6.40 -34.57
CA PHE A 44 -7.14 -5.73 -35.51
C PHE A 44 -8.08 -6.70 -36.23
N SER A 45 -7.60 -7.91 -36.52
CA SER A 45 -8.37 -8.98 -37.15
C SER A 45 -8.07 -10.29 -36.43
N GLN A 46 -9.09 -10.89 -35.82
CA GLN A 46 -8.98 -12.18 -35.17
C GLN A 46 -8.86 -13.28 -36.23
N GLN A 47 -7.79 -14.07 -36.14
CA GLN A 47 -7.56 -15.26 -36.96
C GLN A 47 -7.23 -16.44 -36.05
N LEU A 48 -7.31 -17.67 -36.57
CA LEU A 48 -7.08 -18.89 -35.80
C LEU A 48 -5.76 -18.87 -35.01
N ASN A 49 -4.71 -18.25 -35.57
CA ASN A 49 -3.38 -18.12 -34.95
C ASN A 49 -3.09 -16.71 -34.39
N ASN A 50 -4.05 -15.79 -34.44
CA ASN A 50 -3.87 -14.41 -34.01
C ASN A 50 -5.15 -13.92 -33.33
N GLN A 51 -5.28 -14.26 -32.06
CA GLN A 51 -6.44 -13.93 -31.25
C GLN A 51 -6.10 -12.80 -30.28
N SER A 52 -7.08 -11.94 -30.03
CA SER A 52 -7.05 -11.07 -28.87
C SER A 52 -6.94 -11.94 -27.62
N HIS A 53 -6.06 -11.57 -26.70
CA HIS A 53 -5.90 -12.28 -25.45
C HIS A 53 -5.70 -11.29 -24.31
N PHE A 54 -5.99 -11.77 -23.10
CA PHE A 54 -5.91 -10.98 -21.89
C PHE A 54 -4.82 -11.58 -21.01
N ILE A 55 -3.82 -10.77 -20.67
CA ILE A 55 -2.78 -11.18 -19.75
C ILE A 55 -3.22 -10.71 -18.36
N SER A 56 -3.50 -11.68 -17.49
CA SER A 56 -3.66 -11.47 -16.05
C SER A 56 -2.30 -11.69 -15.40
N GLY A 57 -1.81 -10.68 -14.70
CA GLY A 57 -0.51 -10.70 -14.05
C GLY A 57 -0.50 -9.88 -12.77
N CYS A 58 0.70 -9.67 -12.26
CA CYS A 58 0.98 -9.09 -10.94
C CYS A 58 2.21 -8.18 -10.99
N THR A 59 2.21 -7.14 -10.17
CA THR A 59 3.41 -6.36 -9.88
C THR A 59 3.42 -5.97 -8.41
N ALA A 60 4.60 -5.77 -7.85
CA ALA A 60 4.78 -5.33 -6.48
C ALA A 60 5.67 -4.10 -6.42
N THR A 61 5.52 -3.33 -5.36
CA THR A 61 6.38 -2.21 -4.99
C THR A 61 6.87 -2.44 -3.57
N VAL A 62 8.18 -2.34 -3.39
CA VAL A 62 8.84 -2.37 -2.09
C VAL A 62 9.11 -0.93 -1.63
N TRP A 63 8.76 -0.65 -0.39
CA TRP A 63 8.92 0.65 0.25
C TRP A 63 9.95 0.52 1.36
N ILE A 64 11.03 1.29 1.29
CA ILE A 64 12.07 1.30 2.32
C ILE A 64 11.74 2.39 3.34
N LEU A 65 11.57 1.98 4.59
CA LEU A 65 11.26 2.89 5.70
C LEU A 65 12.56 3.43 6.30
N LEU A 66 13.02 4.56 5.79
CA LEU A 66 14.18 5.27 6.34
C LEU A 66 13.84 5.83 7.72
N HIS A 67 14.73 5.64 8.69
CA HIS A 67 14.56 6.09 10.08
C HIS A 67 13.34 5.52 10.83
N PHE A 68 12.83 4.36 10.40
CA PHE A 68 11.88 3.61 11.22
C PHE A 68 12.56 3.15 12.51
N ARG A 69 12.29 3.85 13.61
CA ARG A 69 12.68 3.41 14.94
C ARG A 69 11.79 2.23 15.30
N VAL A 70 12.26 1.02 15.01
CA VAL A 70 11.71 -0.15 15.69
C VAL A 70 12.13 -0.01 17.15
N SER A 71 11.27 0.55 17.99
CA SER A 71 11.30 0.22 19.41
C SER A 71 10.89 -1.25 19.50
N GLN A 72 11.82 -2.16 19.23
CA GLN A 72 11.62 -3.55 19.60
C GLN A 72 11.47 -3.53 21.12
N ALA A 73 10.25 -3.74 21.58
CA ALA A 73 9.99 -3.95 22.99
C ALA A 73 10.85 -5.15 23.42
N THR A 74 11.93 -4.88 24.14
CA THR A 74 12.80 -5.92 24.72
C THR A 74 12.08 -6.66 25.84
N SER A 75 10.94 -6.13 26.29
CA SER A 75 10.05 -6.69 27.29
C SER A 75 8.74 -7.13 26.66
N VAL A 76 8.14 -8.16 27.25
CA VAL A 76 6.74 -8.53 27.01
C VAL A 76 5.87 -7.30 27.30
N PHE A 77 4.89 -7.02 26.43
CA PHE A 77 3.90 -5.97 26.65
C PHE A 77 3.29 -6.11 28.04
N SER A 78 3.31 -5.03 28.83
CA SER A 78 2.60 -5.01 30.11
C SER A 78 1.11 -5.06 29.84
N PHE A 79 0.40 -5.91 30.57
CA PHE A 79 -1.07 -5.92 30.55
C PHE A 79 -1.63 -4.56 30.99
N ASP A 80 -0.97 -3.90 31.95
CA ASP A 80 -1.38 -2.60 32.43
C ASP A 80 -1.22 -1.52 31.34
N ASP A 81 -0.14 -1.55 30.55
CA ASP A 81 0.06 -0.60 29.44
C ASP A 81 -1.03 -0.75 28.37
N VAL A 82 -1.49 -1.98 28.11
CA VAL A 82 -2.57 -2.26 27.15
C VAL A 82 -3.94 -1.82 27.69
N MET A 83 -4.18 -2.01 28.99
CA MET A 83 -5.49 -1.73 29.59
C MET A 83 -5.69 -0.27 29.98
N TYR A 84 -4.62 0.41 30.37
CA TYR A 84 -4.68 1.76 30.93
C TYR A 84 -3.98 2.81 30.08
N GLY A 85 -3.20 2.40 29.07
CA GLY A 85 -2.50 3.31 28.16
C GLY A 85 -1.47 4.18 28.88
N GLU A 86 -0.95 5.15 28.15
CA GLU A 86 -0.14 6.23 28.72
C GLU A 86 -1.00 7.49 28.76
N PRO A 87 -1.36 8.01 29.95
CA PRO A 87 -2.26 9.16 30.09
C PRO A 87 -1.80 10.40 29.30
N ASP A 88 -0.49 10.61 29.18
CA ASP A 88 0.08 11.73 28.44
C ASP A 88 -0.12 11.57 26.91
N VAL A 89 -0.03 10.33 26.41
CA VAL A 89 -0.30 10.01 25.00
C VAL A 89 -1.79 10.18 24.70
N ASP A 90 -2.65 9.71 25.60
CA ASP A 90 -4.10 9.85 25.46
C ASP A 90 -4.54 11.33 25.43
N ALA A 91 -4.00 12.15 26.33
CA ALA A 91 -4.25 13.60 26.36
C ALA A 91 -3.75 14.29 25.08
N CYS A 92 -2.61 13.84 24.53
CA CYS A 92 -2.09 14.35 23.28
C CYS A 92 -2.99 13.98 22.09
N ILE A 93 -3.44 12.71 22.01
CA ILE A 93 -4.38 12.23 21.00
C ILE A 93 -5.70 13.01 21.08
N GLU A 94 -6.23 13.23 22.29
CA GLU A 94 -7.44 14.02 22.50
C GLU A 94 -7.27 15.45 21.98
N SER A 95 -6.15 16.09 22.30
CA SER A 95 -5.83 17.44 21.82
C SER A 95 -5.75 17.49 20.29
N GLN A 96 -5.12 16.50 19.66
CA GLN A 96 -5.05 16.38 18.19
C GLN A 96 -6.45 16.18 17.57
N HIS A 97 -7.30 15.35 18.16
CA HIS A 97 -8.68 15.17 17.69
C HIS A 97 -9.51 16.45 17.81
N GLN A 98 -9.42 17.16 18.94
CA GLN A 98 -10.10 18.44 19.12
C GLN A 98 -9.65 19.46 18.06
N TYR A 99 -8.34 19.57 17.83
CA TYR A 99 -7.78 20.42 16.78
C TYR A 99 -8.33 20.04 15.40
N HIS A 100 -8.29 18.77 15.01
CA HIS A 100 -8.77 18.34 13.69
C HIS A 100 -10.26 18.62 13.48
N ILE A 101 -11.10 18.40 14.51
CA ILE A 101 -12.53 18.71 14.43
C ILE A 101 -12.74 20.21 14.23
N LEU A 102 -12.06 21.04 15.03
CA LEU A 102 -12.16 22.49 14.93
C LEU A 102 -11.63 23.00 13.59
N TRP A 103 -10.50 22.49 13.13
CA TRP A 103 -9.91 22.83 11.84
C TRP A 103 -10.87 22.49 10.68
N ILE A 104 -11.48 21.31 10.67
CA ILE A 104 -12.49 20.94 9.65
C ILE A 104 -13.68 21.90 9.67
N LEU A 105 -14.17 22.26 10.86
CA LEU A 105 -15.31 23.17 10.99
C LEU A 105 -14.96 24.59 10.51
N LEU A 106 -13.75 25.05 10.78
CA LEU A 106 -13.27 26.39 10.41
C LEU A 106 -12.89 26.50 8.93
N ASP A 107 -12.48 25.40 8.29
CA ASP A 107 -12.19 25.33 6.85
C ASP A 107 -13.48 25.32 5.99
N CYS A 108 -14.65 25.14 6.62
CA CYS A 108 -15.94 25.24 5.93
C CYS A 108 -16.24 26.68 5.46
N PRO A 109 -16.81 26.87 4.25
CA PRO A 109 -17.17 28.20 3.74
C PRO A 109 -18.04 29.03 4.68
N GLU A 110 -18.93 28.38 5.45
CA GLU A 110 -19.84 29.00 6.40
C GLU A 110 -19.13 29.68 7.59
N PHE A 111 -17.87 29.30 7.86
CA PHE A 111 -17.05 29.86 8.93
C PHE A 111 -15.93 30.77 8.43
N SER A 112 -15.91 31.08 7.13
CA SER A 112 -14.88 31.95 6.51
C SER A 112 -14.78 33.34 7.15
N ASP A 113 -15.89 33.89 7.67
CA ASP A 113 -15.94 35.19 8.34
C ASP A 113 -15.75 35.08 9.88
N TYR A 114 -15.38 33.91 10.41
CA TYR A 114 -15.18 33.73 11.84
C TYR A 114 -13.96 34.53 12.34
N PRO A 115 -14.14 35.50 13.24
CA PRO A 115 -13.09 36.47 13.57
C PRO A 115 -11.90 35.89 14.34
N HIS A 116 -12.05 34.69 14.91
CA HIS A 116 -11.01 34.03 15.71
C HIS A 116 -10.40 32.83 14.99
N HIS A 117 -10.52 32.75 13.66
CA HIS A 117 -9.95 31.65 12.88
C HIS A 117 -8.46 31.40 13.19
N ASP A 118 -7.68 32.48 13.37
CA ASP A 118 -6.23 32.43 13.63
C ASP A 118 -5.86 32.59 15.12
N ASP A 119 -6.80 32.32 16.04
CA ASP A 119 -6.51 32.41 17.48
C ASP A 119 -5.43 31.38 17.89
N PRO A 120 -4.39 31.77 18.65
CA PRO A 120 -3.37 30.84 19.13
C PRO A 120 -3.91 29.62 19.90
N LEU A 121 -5.09 29.70 20.52
CA LEU A 121 -5.75 28.57 21.18
C LEU A 121 -6.23 27.48 20.21
N LEU A 122 -6.38 27.82 18.92
CA LEU A 122 -6.77 26.91 17.85
C LEU A 122 -5.56 26.41 17.06
N ALA A 123 -4.35 26.77 17.46
CA ALA A 123 -3.12 26.29 16.83
C ALA A 123 -2.98 24.77 16.98
N ALA A 124 -2.34 24.15 16.00
CA ALA A 124 -2.06 22.72 16.01
C ALA A 124 -1.26 22.34 17.27
N PRO A 125 -1.69 21.32 18.03
CA PRO A 125 -0.90 20.81 19.14
C PRO A 125 0.37 20.12 18.62
N PRO A 126 1.40 19.95 19.48
CA PRO A 126 2.63 19.28 19.08
C PRO A 126 2.36 17.89 18.48
N PRO A 127 3.01 17.54 17.36
CA PRO A 127 2.83 16.25 16.70
C PRO A 127 3.31 15.10 17.59
N VAL A 128 2.55 13.99 17.62
CA VAL A 128 2.85 12.81 18.44
C VAL A 128 4.14 12.11 17.95
N HIS A 129 4.27 11.97 16.62
CA HIS A 129 5.40 11.33 15.96
C HIS A 129 5.76 12.08 14.68
N GLU A 130 6.31 13.28 14.80
CA GLU A 130 6.77 14.03 13.64
C GLU A 130 7.90 13.27 12.93
N LEU A 131 7.68 12.93 11.66
CA LEU A 131 8.74 12.39 10.82
C LEU A 131 9.68 13.53 10.44
N GLU A 132 10.98 13.28 10.57
CA GLU A 132 11.99 14.26 10.18
C GLU A 132 11.83 14.64 8.70
N ALA A 133 11.61 15.92 8.42
CA ALA A 133 11.53 16.42 7.05
C ALA A 133 12.92 16.45 6.40
N GLY A 134 13.02 16.01 5.15
CA GLY A 134 14.28 16.00 4.40
C GLY A 134 14.26 15.03 3.22
N LEU A 135 15.10 15.28 2.22
CA LEU A 135 15.22 14.38 1.06
C LEU A 135 15.90 13.05 1.46
N GLU A 136 16.75 13.12 2.47
CA GLU A 136 17.40 12.01 3.17
C GLU A 136 16.42 11.10 3.91
N ASN A 137 15.23 11.61 4.23
CA ASN A 137 14.17 10.90 4.94
C ASN A 137 13.04 10.47 4.01
N ALA A 138 13.15 10.76 2.70
CA ALA A 138 12.16 10.37 1.72
C ALA A 138 12.13 8.85 1.54
N THR A 139 10.96 8.25 1.72
CA THR A 139 10.72 6.82 1.46
C THR A 139 11.19 6.43 0.06
N LYS A 140 12.12 5.47 -0.02
CA LYS A 140 12.55 4.93 -1.31
C LYS A 140 11.55 3.87 -1.79
N GLN A 141 11.27 3.89 -3.08
CA GLN A 141 10.30 2.99 -3.71
C GLN A 141 10.99 2.20 -4.83
N PHE A 142 10.75 0.89 -4.85
CA PHE A 142 11.32 0.01 -5.86
C PHE A 142 10.22 -0.89 -6.42
N ILE A 143 9.98 -0.78 -7.73
CA ILE A 143 9.01 -1.62 -8.43
C ILE A 143 9.68 -2.96 -8.79
N LEU A 144 9.03 -4.06 -8.44
CA LEU A 144 9.45 -5.42 -8.80
C LEU A 144 9.01 -5.78 -10.22
N GLY A 145 9.70 -6.74 -10.82
CA GLY A 145 9.40 -7.22 -12.17
C GLY A 145 7.99 -7.80 -12.27
N THR A 146 7.25 -7.39 -13.30
CA THR A 146 5.89 -7.88 -13.55
C THR A 146 5.88 -9.38 -13.88
N CYS A 147 4.95 -10.12 -13.27
CA CYS A 147 4.78 -11.56 -13.44
C CYS A 147 3.43 -11.90 -14.11
N PRO A 148 3.36 -12.87 -15.03
CA PRO A 148 2.09 -13.35 -15.59
C PRO A 148 1.48 -14.44 -14.68
N ILE A 149 1.33 -14.14 -13.39
CA ILE A 149 0.74 -15.06 -12.40
C ILE A 149 -0.63 -14.50 -12.00
N GLU A 150 -1.65 -15.33 -12.08
CA GLU A 150 -3.00 -14.96 -11.67
C GLU A 150 -3.19 -15.17 -10.17
N GLU A 151 -3.54 -14.09 -9.46
CA GLU A 151 -3.68 -14.06 -8.00
C GLU A 151 -5.10 -14.44 -7.51
N ALA A 152 -5.99 -14.89 -8.39
CA ALA A 152 -7.41 -15.03 -8.09
C ALA A 152 -7.76 -16.12 -7.04
N SER A 153 -6.80 -16.97 -6.66
CA SER A 153 -6.96 -18.09 -5.71
C SER A 153 -5.90 -18.06 -4.61
N TYR A 154 -6.09 -18.87 -3.57
CA TYR A 154 -5.08 -19.08 -2.52
C TYR A 154 -3.75 -19.59 -3.09
N GLU A 155 -3.80 -20.56 -4.00
CA GLU A 155 -2.61 -21.08 -4.67
C GLU A 155 -1.93 -20.01 -5.54
N GLY A 156 -2.71 -19.21 -6.27
CA GLY A 156 -2.21 -18.09 -7.05
C GLY A 156 -1.52 -17.05 -6.17
N THR A 157 -2.13 -16.71 -5.02
CA THR A 157 -1.56 -15.80 -4.03
C THR A 157 -0.21 -16.31 -3.52
N LEU A 158 -0.11 -17.60 -3.17
CA LEU A 158 1.16 -18.19 -2.73
C LEU A 158 2.24 -18.12 -3.81
N LYS A 159 1.91 -18.43 -5.07
CA LYS A 159 2.85 -18.32 -6.20
C LYS A 159 3.35 -16.89 -6.40
N VAL A 160 2.47 -15.90 -6.24
CA VAL A 160 2.85 -14.48 -6.30
C VAL A 160 3.83 -14.13 -5.17
N MET A 161 3.57 -14.60 -3.94
CA MET A 161 4.47 -14.38 -2.81
C MET A 161 5.84 -15.05 -3.01
N GLU A 162 5.87 -16.29 -3.49
CA GLU A 162 7.09 -17.01 -3.82
C GLU A 162 7.91 -16.28 -4.89
N GLU A 163 7.24 -15.73 -5.90
CA GLU A 163 7.90 -14.94 -6.95
C GLU A 163 8.50 -13.64 -6.40
N TRP A 164 7.81 -12.93 -5.50
CA TRP A 164 8.41 -11.77 -4.83
C TRP A 164 9.63 -12.13 -4.00
N PHE A 165 9.58 -13.25 -3.28
CA PHE A 165 10.72 -13.67 -2.46
C PHE A 165 11.90 -14.06 -3.34
N LYS A 166 11.64 -14.72 -4.47
CA LYS A 166 12.66 -15.01 -5.47
C LYS A 166 13.29 -13.75 -6.06
N GLN A 167 12.48 -12.76 -6.46
CA GLN A 167 13.00 -11.49 -6.99
C GLN A 167 13.82 -10.71 -5.95
N LEU A 168 13.46 -10.82 -4.66
CA LEU A 168 14.17 -10.20 -3.54
C LEU A 168 15.33 -11.04 -2.99
N HIS A 169 15.60 -12.22 -3.57
CA HIS A 169 16.60 -13.18 -3.09
C HIS A 169 16.40 -13.63 -1.64
N LEU A 170 15.14 -13.85 -1.26
CA LEU A 170 14.70 -14.37 0.04
C LEU A 170 14.18 -15.81 -0.04
N ASP A 171 14.36 -16.48 -1.18
CA ASP A 171 13.82 -17.81 -1.49
C ASP A 171 14.71 -18.98 -1.07
N SER A 172 15.97 -18.71 -0.69
CA SER A 172 16.86 -19.74 -0.13
C SER A 172 16.37 -20.21 1.24
N GLU A 173 16.65 -21.47 1.61
CA GLU A 173 16.23 -22.02 2.91
C GLU A 173 16.76 -21.22 4.10
N ASP A 174 18.00 -20.71 4.01
CA ASP A 174 18.59 -19.85 5.04
C ASP A 174 17.86 -18.51 5.19
N GLU A 175 17.46 -17.88 4.07
CA GLU A 175 16.72 -16.63 4.09
C GLU A 175 15.26 -16.84 4.51
N LYS A 176 14.62 -17.97 4.16
CA LYS A 176 13.29 -18.33 4.67
C LYS A 176 13.31 -18.49 6.18
N MET A 177 14.28 -19.23 6.71
CA MET A 177 14.46 -19.38 8.15
C MET A 177 14.67 -18.03 8.83
N LYS A 178 15.54 -17.17 8.27
CA LYS A 178 15.78 -15.83 8.80
C LYS A 178 14.53 -14.96 8.75
N THR A 179 13.77 -15.03 7.66
CA THR A 179 12.52 -14.29 7.48
C THR A 179 11.50 -14.70 8.53
N GLY A 180 11.26 -16.00 8.68
CA GLY A 180 10.31 -16.52 9.67
C GLY A 180 10.68 -16.23 11.13
N LEU A 181 11.96 -16.03 11.44
CA LEU A 181 12.43 -15.83 12.82
C LEU A 181 12.72 -14.37 13.20
N LYS A 182 13.03 -13.50 12.23
CA LYS A 182 13.57 -12.16 12.50
C LYS A 182 12.84 -11.02 11.81
N LEU A 183 12.03 -11.31 10.79
CA LEU A 183 11.39 -10.27 9.99
C LEU A 183 9.89 -10.18 10.30
N ILE A 184 9.41 -8.95 10.28
CA ILE A 184 7.99 -8.62 10.24
C ILE A 184 7.81 -7.70 9.04
N ILE A 185 7.07 -8.15 8.04
CA ILE A 185 6.85 -7.48 6.76
C ILE A 185 5.40 -7.06 6.70
N ALA A 186 5.17 -5.75 6.71
CA ALA A 186 3.88 -5.19 6.40
C ALA A 186 3.56 -5.43 4.92
N TRP A 187 2.46 -6.13 4.69
CA TRP A 187 2.02 -6.57 3.38
C TRP A 187 0.71 -5.88 3.02
N ILE A 188 0.76 -4.98 2.05
CA ILE A 188 -0.30 -4.02 1.74
C ILE A 188 -1.00 -4.41 0.43
N SER A 189 -2.33 -4.52 0.43
CA SER A 189 -3.10 -4.70 -0.81
C SER A 189 -4.58 -4.42 -0.60
N ASP A 190 -5.41 -4.69 -1.60
CA ASP A 190 -6.86 -4.54 -1.54
C ASP A 190 -7.51 -5.47 -0.52
N GLN A 191 -8.79 -5.23 -0.22
CA GLN A 191 -9.53 -6.00 0.78
C GLN A 191 -9.59 -7.51 0.45
N LEU A 192 -9.75 -7.85 -0.84
CA LEU A 192 -9.94 -9.23 -1.26
C LEU A 192 -8.65 -10.03 -1.06
N MET A 193 -7.51 -9.44 -1.42
CA MET A 193 -6.21 -10.03 -1.18
C MET A 193 -5.94 -10.18 0.31
N ILE A 194 -6.23 -9.16 1.13
CA ILE A 194 -6.03 -9.22 2.58
C ILE A 194 -6.88 -10.32 3.23
N GLU A 195 -8.12 -10.52 2.76
CA GLU A 195 -8.95 -11.64 3.17
C GLU A 195 -8.34 -13.00 2.76
N ARG A 196 -7.76 -13.08 1.56
CA ARG A 196 -7.06 -14.30 1.12
C ARG A 196 -5.84 -14.61 1.99
N LEU A 197 -5.01 -13.62 2.32
CA LEU A 197 -3.87 -13.79 3.21
C LEU A 197 -4.30 -14.27 4.60
N ARG A 198 -5.37 -13.67 5.16
CA ARG A 198 -5.94 -14.12 6.44
C ARG A 198 -6.53 -15.53 6.35
N GLY A 199 -7.09 -15.90 5.19
CA GLY A 199 -7.53 -17.26 4.90
C GLY A 199 -6.37 -18.25 4.91
N LEU A 200 -5.26 -17.92 4.23
CA LEU A 200 -4.03 -18.71 4.23
C LEU A 200 -3.49 -18.92 5.63
N TRP A 201 -3.43 -17.89 6.48
CA TRP A 201 -3.04 -18.04 7.88
C TRP A 201 -3.89 -19.07 8.62
N LYS A 202 -5.20 -19.08 8.43
CA LYS A 202 -6.07 -20.08 9.06
C LYS A 202 -5.77 -21.49 8.56
N TYR A 203 -5.48 -21.67 7.27
CA TYR A 203 -5.12 -22.98 6.74
C TYR A 203 -3.75 -23.46 7.21
N ARG A 204 -2.81 -22.54 7.40
CA ARG A 204 -1.41 -22.84 7.69
C ARG A 204 -1.06 -22.75 9.17
N HIS A 205 -2.00 -22.42 10.06
CA HIS A 205 -1.69 -22.17 11.48
C HIS A 205 -1.05 -23.36 12.23
N GLU A 206 -1.23 -24.59 11.74
CA GLU A 206 -0.61 -25.81 12.31
C GLU A 206 0.73 -26.18 11.65
N ASP A 207 1.19 -25.41 10.66
CA ASP A 207 2.46 -25.68 9.98
C ASP A 207 3.64 -25.61 10.98
N HIS A 208 4.63 -26.46 10.76
CA HIS A 208 5.67 -26.76 11.75
C HIS A 208 6.66 -25.62 12.01
N ASN A 209 6.76 -24.63 11.13
CA ASN A 209 7.69 -23.51 11.28
C ASN A 209 7.03 -22.15 11.02
N ALA A 210 7.64 -21.10 11.54
CA ALA A 210 7.10 -19.73 11.50
C ALA A 210 7.01 -19.17 10.07
N PHE A 211 7.87 -19.62 9.15
CA PHE A 211 7.82 -19.19 7.77
C PHE A 211 6.60 -19.76 7.04
N ASP A 212 6.36 -21.07 7.18
CA ASP A 212 5.22 -21.75 6.57
C ASP A 212 3.88 -21.27 7.14
N ARG A 213 3.82 -20.98 8.46
CA ARG A 213 2.66 -20.31 9.07
C ARG A 213 2.47 -18.87 8.60
N MET A 214 3.49 -18.29 7.95
CA MET A 214 3.56 -16.89 7.51
C MET A 214 3.50 -15.89 8.67
N ASP A 215 4.12 -16.23 9.80
CA ASP A 215 4.19 -15.38 11.02
C ASP A 215 4.99 -14.10 10.78
N PHE A 216 5.84 -14.08 9.75
CA PHE A 216 6.64 -12.92 9.36
C PHE A 216 5.82 -11.79 8.73
N MET A 217 4.53 -11.97 8.46
CA MET A 217 3.73 -11.04 7.67
C MET A 217 2.75 -10.27 8.55
N ILE A 218 2.41 -9.04 8.18
CA ILE A 218 1.25 -8.32 8.74
C ILE A 218 0.41 -7.81 7.56
N PRO A 219 -0.78 -8.37 7.31
CA PRO A 219 -1.63 -7.94 6.22
C PRO A 219 -2.31 -6.61 6.58
N ILE A 220 -2.04 -5.58 5.78
CA ILE A 220 -2.53 -4.21 5.94
C ILE A 220 -3.44 -3.84 4.76
N PHE A 221 -4.60 -3.28 5.07
CA PHE A 221 -5.52 -2.79 4.05
C PHE A 221 -4.94 -1.57 3.32
N GLY A 222 -4.88 -1.66 1.99
CA GLY A 222 -4.48 -0.58 1.10
C GLY A 222 -5.59 0.45 0.93
N TRP A 223 -5.41 1.61 1.56
CA TRP A 223 -6.37 2.72 1.50
C TRP A 223 -6.63 3.26 0.09
N PHE A 224 -5.68 3.08 -0.85
CA PHE A 224 -5.83 3.53 -2.22
C PHE A 224 -7.08 2.94 -2.90
N HIS A 225 -7.33 1.63 -2.75
CA HIS A 225 -8.51 0.99 -3.32
C HIS A 225 -9.81 1.48 -2.68
N LEU A 226 -9.80 1.84 -1.39
CA LEU A 226 -10.97 2.46 -0.75
C LEU A 226 -11.28 3.82 -1.37
N ILE A 227 -10.24 4.66 -1.55
CA ILE A 227 -10.40 5.98 -2.16
C ILE A 227 -10.92 5.85 -3.58
N MET A 228 -10.41 4.90 -4.37
CA MET A 228 -10.94 4.61 -5.70
C MET A 228 -12.40 4.15 -5.67
N ALA A 229 -12.78 3.28 -4.73
CA ALA A 229 -14.15 2.82 -4.59
C ALA A 229 -15.10 3.96 -4.17
N LEU A 230 -14.66 4.81 -3.25
CA LEU A 230 -15.38 6.01 -2.83
C LEU A 230 -15.56 6.99 -3.98
N ALA A 231 -14.48 7.31 -4.70
CA ALA A 231 -14.52 8.19 -5.87
C ALA A 231 -15.48 7.64 -6.94
N ASN A 232 -15.43 6.33 -7.22
CA ASN A 232 -16.37 5.68 -8.13
C ASN A 232 -17.82 5.75 -7.63
N SER A 233 -18.04 5.62 -6.32
CA SER A 233 -19.37 5.75 -5.70
C SER A 233 -19.92 7.17 -5.87
N LEU A 234 -19.12 8.19 -5.50
CA LEU A 234 -19.45 9.61 -5.70
C LEU A 234 -19.74 9.89 -7.17
N HIS A 235 -18.84 9.47 -8.06
CA HIS A 235 -19.03 9.63 -9.50
C HIS A 235 -20.36 9.03 -9.96
N LYS A 236 -20.67 7.78 -9.61
CA LYS A 236 -21.94 7.14 -10.01
C LYS A 236 -23.18 7.81 -9.43
N GLN A 237 -23.12 8.31 -8.20
CA GLN A 237 -24.24 8.98 -7.56
C GLN A 237 -24.52 10.36 -8.16
N TYR A 238 -23.47 11.13 -8.47
CA TYR A 238 -23.60 12.52 -8.91
C TYR A 238 -23.50 12.72 -10.42
N LEU A 239 -23.05 11.70 -11.19
CA LEU A 239 -23.03 11.78 -12.67
C LEU A 239 -24.42 12.09 -13.22
N GLY A 240 -25.47 11.47 -12.66
CA GLY A 240 -26.84 11.66 -13.09
C GLY A 240 -27.07 11.21 -14.54
N MET A 241 -28.08 11.78 -15.19
CA MET A 241 -28.37 11.57 -16.61
C MET A 241 -28.45 12.93 -17.31
N SER A 242 -28.22 12.99 -18.62
CA SER A 242 -28.34 14.23 -19.41
C SER A 242 -29.72 14.90 -19.29
N ALA A 243 -30.78 14.13 -18.99
CA ALA A 243 -32.14 14.64 -18.80
C ALA A 243 -32.46 15.06 -17.35
N GLY A 244 -31.60 14.75 -16.39
CA GLY A 244 -31.82 15.06 -14.97
C GLY A 244 -31.19 16.39 -14.59
N ILE A 245 -32.01 17.37 -14.22
CA ILE A 245 -31.54 18.67 -13.73
C ILE A 245 -30.73 18.44 -12.43
N GLY A 246 -29.48 18.92 -12.41
CA GLY A 246 -28.58 18.81 -11.25
C GLY A 246 -27.56 17.67 -11.31
N GLY A 247 -27.57 16.82 -12.35
CA GLY A 247 -26.50 15.84 -12.58
C GLY A 247 -25.26 16.45 -13.24
N LEU A 248 -24.06 15.94 -12.91
CA LEU A 248 -22.79 16.34 -13.56
C LEU A 248 -22.85 16.18 -15.08
N GLN A 249 -23.48 15.13 -15.58
CA GLN A 249 -23.61 14.89 -17.02
C GLN A 249 -24.50 15.93 -17.70
N HIS A 250 -25.62 16.33 -17.08
CA HIS A 250 -26.44 17.45 -17.56
C HIS A 250 -25.62 18.76 -17.58
N ALA A 251 -24.84 19.03 -16.54
CA ALA A 251 -23.99 20.22 -16.48
C ALA A 251 -22.95 20.25 -17.61
N PHE A 252 -22.27 19.12 -17.89
CA PHE A 252 -21.33 19.04 -19.01
C PHE A 252 -21.99 19.17 -20.38
N ASP A 253 -23.17 18.57 -20.58
CA ASP A 253 -23.90 18.66 -21.84
C ASP A 253 -24.47 20.06 -22.09
N SER A 254 -24.77 20.82 -21.02
CA SER A 254 -25.30 22.19 -21.10
C SER A 254 -24.24 23.27 -21.37
N VAL A 255 -22.95 22.93 -21.29
CA VAL A 255 -21.82 23.86 -21.53
C VAL A 255 -21.31 23.77 -22.99
N LYS A 256 -21.92 22.92 -23.82
CA LYS A 256 -21.74 22.92 -25.29
C LYS A 256 -22.68 23.90 -25.97
#